data_AF-A0A815I089-F1
#
_entry.id   AF-A0A815I089-F1
#
_cell.length_a   1.000
_cell.length_b   1.000
_cell.length_c   1.000
_cell.angle_alpha   90.00
_cell.angle_beta   90.00
_cell.angle_gamma   90.00
#
_symmetry.space_group_name_H-M   'P 1'
#
loop_
_entity.id
_entity.type
_entity.pdbx_description
1 polymer ?
#
loop_
_entity_poly.entity_id
_entity_poly.type
_entity_poly.pdbx_seq_one_letter_code
_entity_poly.pdbx_strand_id
1 'polypeptide(L)'
;MLFFIFIILSNVFLNQAAILQCDFETVCNDFNTDSYWDVTDGYDPQSINHDHTLNTSLGHYIFYNRSSGSSFEIAEIKTNDWLSL
;
A
#
# COMPACT_ATOMS: atom_id res chain seq x y z
N MET A 1 6.61 3.41 38.30
CA MET A 1 5.39 3.98 37.68
C MET A 1 5.67 4.67 36.35
N LEU A 2 6.60 5.64 36.27
CA LEU A 2 6.94 6.33 35.01
C LEU A 2 7.42 5.41 33.87
N PHE A 3 8.20 4.38 34.16
CA PHE A 3 8.71 3.43 33.16
C PHE A 3 7.60 2.61 32.47
N PHE A 4 6.57 2.20 33.23
CA PHE A 4 5.41 1.51 32.69
C PHE A 4 4.54 2.45 31.83
N ILE A 5 4.45 3.73 32.19
CA ILE A 5 3.73 4.74 31.40
C ILE A 5 4.43 4.97 30.06
N PHE A 6 5.77 5.07 30.05
CA PHE A 6 6.54 5.20 28.80
C PHE A 6 6.37 3.99 27.87
N ILE A 7 6.39 2.77 28.41
CA ILE A 7 6.16 1.54 27.64
C ILE A 7 4.73 1.50 27.08
N ILE A 8 3.72 1.84 27.89
CA ILE A 8 2.34 1.84 27.41
C ILE A 8 2.15 2.90 26.32
N LEU A 9 2.68 4.12 26.52
CA LEU A 9 2.61 5.18 25.52
C LEU A 9 3.30 4.78 24.20
N SER A 10 4.51 4.22 24.24
CA SER A 10 5.21 3.81 23.02
C SER A 10 4.48 2.70 22.25
N ASN A 11 3.88 1.73 22.95
CA ASN A 11 3.04 0.71 22.30
C ASN A 11 1.74 1.30 21.71
N VAL A 12 1.16 2.31 22.35
CA VAL A 12 -0.03 2.99 21.81
C VAL A 12 0.31 3.79 20.55
N PHE A 13 1.46 4.48 20.51
CA PHE A 13 1.90 5.24 19.33
C PHE A 13 2.30 4.34 18.15
N LEU A 14 2.88 3.16 18.39
CA LEU A 14 3.21 2.20 17.32
C LEU A 14 1.98 1.60 16.64
N ASN A 15 0.90 1.37 17.40
CA ASN A 15 -0.33 0.79 16.85
C ASN A 15 -1.15 1.77 15.97
N GLN A 16 -0.94 3.08 16.10
CA GLN A 16 -1.69 4.07 15.33
C GLN A 16 -1.07 4.35 13.94
N ALA A 17 0.24 4.11 13.77
CA ALA A 17 0.91 4.27 12.47
C ALA A 17 0.59 3.13 11.48
N ALA A 18 0.26 1.93 11.98
CA ALA A 18 -0.02 0.76 11.17
C ALA A 18 -1.39 0.80 10.45
N ILE A 19 -2.26 1.76 10.79
CA ILE A 19 -3.61 1.86 10.20
C ILE A 19 -3.58 2.55 8.83
N LEU A 20 -2.53 3.31 8.49
CA LEU A 20 -2.44 4.05 7.22
C LEU A 20 -1.26 3.62 6.34
N GLN A 21 -0.55 2.56 6.71
CA GLN A 21 0.63 2.11 5.99
C GLN A 21 0.30 0.86 5.17
N CYS A 22 0.17 1.04 3.86
CA CYS A 22 0.11 -0.04 2.89
C CYS A 22 1.40 -0.03 2.08
N ASP A 23 2.21 -1.05 2.29
CA ASP A 23 3.48 -1.28 1.61
C ASP A 23 3.40 -2.39 0.56
N PHE A 24 2.18 -2.92 0.32
CA PHE A 24 1.81 -3.97 -0.63
C PHE A 24 2.38 -5.36 -0.37
N GLU A 25 3.20 -5.54 0.67
CA GLU A 25 3.79 -6.84 1.00
C GLU A 25 2.81 -7.82 1.65
N THR A 26 1.68 -7.28 2.14
CA THR A 26 0.59 -8.07 2.73
C THR A 26 -0.76 -7.47 2.32
N VAL A 27 -1.86 -8.10 2.75
CA VAL A 27 -3.21 -7.61 2.48
C VAL A 27 -3.43 -6.28 3.22
N CYS A 28 -3.34 -5.17 2.50
CA CYS A 28 -3.81 -3.86 2.91
C CYS A 28 -4.90 -3.41 1.92
N ASN A 29 -6.14 -3.77 2.21
CA ASN A 29 -7.29 -3.50 1.32
C ASN A 29 -7.96 -2.17 1.63
N ASP A 30 -7.23 -1.21 2.20
CA ASP A 30 -7.78 0.09 2.59
C ASP A 30 -7.90 1.08 1.44
N PHE A 31 -7.84 0.56 0.22
CA PHE A 31 -8.06 1.29 -1.00
C PHE A 31 -8.78 0.42 -2.03
N ASN A 32 -9.51 1.07 -2.92
CA ASN A 32 -10.10 0.49 -4.11
C ASN A 32 -9.41 1.07 -5.33
N THR A 33 -9.06 0.19 -6.26
CA THR A 33 -8.54 0.54 -7.56
C THR A 33 -9.60 0.34 -8.64
N ASP A 34 -9.50 1.09 -9.73
CA ASP A 34 -10.19 0.76 -10.97
C ASP A 34 -9.37 -0.24 -11.83
N SER A 35 -9.85 -0.51 -13.05
CA SER A 35 -9.23 -1.46 -13.99
C SER A 35 -7.89 -1.00 -14.59
N TYR A 36 -7.42 0.20 -14.26
CA TYR A 36 -6.15 0.73 -14.75
C TYR A 36 -4.98 0.50 -13.80
N TRP A 37 -5.24 -0.06 -12.62
CA TRP A 37 -4.20 -0.39 -11.66
C TRP A 37 -4.14 -1.89 -11.42
N ASP A 38 -2.92 -2.40 -11.48
CA ASP A 38 -2.59 -3.76 -11.11
C ASP A 38 -1.57 -3.75 -9.95
N VAL A 39 -1.53 -4.85 -9.21
CA VAL A 39 -0.54 -5.08 -8.15
C VAL A 39 0.36 -6.22 -8.59
N THR A 40 1.67 -6.06 -8.42
CA THR A 40 2.62 -7.15 -8.71
C THR A 40 2.52 -8.25 -7.68
N ASP A 41 2.83 -9.48 -8.08
CA ASP A 41 2.96 -10.67 -7.23
C ASP A 41 4.44 -11.04 -6.99
N GLY A 42 5.34 -10.05 -7.10
CA GLY A 42 6.79 -10.23 -6.96
C GLY A 42 7.51 -10.62 -8.26
N TYR A 43 6.85 -10.59 -9.43
CA TYR A 43 7.55 -10.63 -10.71
C TYR A 43 6.82 -9.81 -11.78
N ASP A 44 7.44 -8.71 -12.20
CA ASP A 44 6.96 -7.91 -13.32
C ASP A 44 7.97 -8.00 -14.49
N PRO A 45 7.55 -8.46 -15.69
CA PRO A 45 8.40 -8.43 -16.87
C PRO A 45 8.71 -7.01 -17.39
N GLN A 46 8.16 -5.95 -16.78
CA GLN A 46 8.44 -4.54 -17.08
C GLN A 46 9.75 -4.03 -16.43
N SER A 47 10.02 -2.74 -16.62
CA SER A 47 11.29 -2.04 -16.31
C SER A 47 11.64 -1.91 -14.81
N ILE A 48 10.74 -2.25 -13.89
CA ILE A 48 10.98 -2.11 -12.44
C ILE A 48 11.40 -3.47 -11.91
N ASN A 49 12.63 -3.56 -11.41
CA ASN A 49 13.23 -4.81 -10.93
C ASN A 49 13.26 -4.91 -9.40
N HIS A 50 12.70 -3.94 -8.68
CA HIS A 50 12.56 -3.97 -7.22
C HIS A 50 11.51 -2.97 -6.74
N ASP A 51 10.83 -3.32 -5.65
CA ASP A 51 9.95 -2.45 -4.89
C ASP A 51 10.74 -1.54 -3.93
N HIS A 52 10.07 -0.59 -3.28
CA HIS A 52 10.71 0.31 -2.30
C HIS A 52 10.79 -0.27 -0.89
N THR A 53 9.93 -1.21 -0.52
CA THR A 53 9.79 -1.75 0.83
C THR A 53 10.89 -2.76 1.11
N LEU A 54 11.07 -3.74 0.23
CA LEU A 54 12.06 -4.81 0.37
C LEU A 54 13.32 -4.57 -0.45
N ASN A 55 13.25 -3.70 -1.47
CA ASN A 55 14.35 -3.46 -2.43
C ASN A 55 14.80 -4.78 -3.08
N THR A 56 13.83 -5.65 -3.37
CA THR A 56 14.06 -6.93 -4.04
C THR A 56 13.12 -7.08 -5.24
N SER A 57 13.52 -7.90 -6.21
CA SER A 57 12.65 -8.19 -7.35
C SER A 57 11.39 -8.95 -6.99
N LEU A 58 11.33 -9.55 -5.79
CA LEU A 58 10.19 -10.30 -5.27
C LEU A 58 9.22 -9.43 -4.45
N GLY A 59 9.52 -8.14 -4.28
CA GLY A 59 8.65 -7.23 -3.56
C GLY A 59 7.43 -6.83 -4.40
N HIS A 60 6.39 -6.40 -3.69
CA HIS A 60 5.09 -6.13 -4.26
C HIS A 60 4.87 -4.62 -4.36
N TYR A 61 4.20 -4.18 -5.43
CA TYR A 61 3.85 -2.78 -5.62
C TYR A 61 2.65 -2.63 -6.54
N ILE A 62 1.94 -1.50 -6.42
CA ILE A 62 0.88 -1.11 -7.34
C ILE A 62 1.46 -0.32 -8.52
N PHE A 63 0.93 -0.53 -9.72
CA PHE A 63 1.37 0.20 -10.91
C PHE A 63 0.21 0.50 -11.86
N TYR A 64 0.37 1.57 -12.65
CA TYR A 64 -0.56 1.94 -13.69
C TYR A 64 -0.34 1.05 -14.92
N ASN A 65 -1.34 0.24 -15.26
CA ASN A 65 -1.34 -0.61 -16.44
C ASN A 65 -1.81 0.19 -17.67
N ARG A 66 -0.84 0.75 -18.40
CA ARG A 66 -1.12 1.50 -19.63
C ARG A 66 -1.87 0.69 -20.71
N SER A 67 -1.79 -0.63 -20.68
CA SER A 67 -2.42 -1.49 -21.70
C SER A 67 -3.92 -1.67 -21.51
N SER A 68 -4.46 -1.39 -20.32
CA SER A 68 -5.88 -1.60 -20.02
C SER A 68 -6.78 -0.42 -20.39
N GLY A 69 -6.24 0.69 -20.90
CA GLY A 69 -7.01 1.91 -21.21
C GLY A 69 -6.79 2.54 -22.58
N SER A 70 -7.76 3.36 -22.97
CA SER A 70 -7.69 4.23 -24.14
C SER A 70 -7.00 5.56 -23.82
N SER A 71 -6.62 6.32 -24.85
CA SER A 71 -6.05 7.66 -24.63
C SER A 71 -7.10 8.53 -23.94
N PHE A 72 -6.69 9.29 -22.91
CA PHE A 72 -7.51 10.22 -22.12
C PHE A 72 -8.38 9.63 -20.99
N GLU A 73 -8.26 8.33 -20.70
CA GLU A 73 -8.92 7.75 -19.52
C GLU A 73 -8.16 8.10 -18.24
N ILE A 74 -8.92 8.29 -17.15
CA ILE A 74 -8.39 8.62 -15.83
C ILE A 74 -8.27 7.32 -15.03
N ALA A 75 -7.09 7.09 -14.46
CA ALA A 75 -6.85 6.04 -13.49
C ALA A 75 -7.01 6.58 -12.08
N GLU A 76 -7.79 5.90 -11.26
CA GLU A 76 -8.21 6.35 -9.93
C GLU A 76 -7.91 5.28 -8.87
N ILE A 77 -7.31 5.73 -7.75
CA ILE A 77 -7.17 4.96 -6.51
C ILE A 77 -7.93 5.73 -5.43
N LYS A 78 -8.84 5.05 -4.74
CA LYS A 78 -9.61 5.62 -3.62
C LYS A 78 -9.20 4.93 -2.35
N THR A 79 -8.99 5.65 -1.25
CA THR A 79 -9.00 5.01 0.07
C THR A 79 -10.41 4.50 0.37
N ASN A 80 -10.54 3.45 1.17
CA ASN A 80 -11.82 3.12 1.79
C ASN A 80 -12.31 4.29 2.65
N ASP A 81 -13.62 4.45 2.81
CA ASP A 81 -14.17 5.50 3.67
C ASP A 81 -13.84 5.20 5.14
N TRP A 82 -12.75 5.78 5.62
CA TRP A 82 -12.31 5.71 7.01
C TRP A 82 -13.21 6.49 7.99
N LEU A 83 -14.30 7.11 7.51
CA LEU A 83 -15.15 8.05 8.26
C LEU A 83 -16.65 7.68 8.28
N SER A 84 -17.04 6.44 7.97
CA SER A 84 -18.42 5.97 8.22
C SER A 84 -18.61 5.44 9.66
N LEU A 85 -18.16 6.21 10.66
CA LEU A 85 -18.46 5.99 12.09
C LEU A 85 -19.34 7.13 12.61
#